data_AF-A0A6V7K1B5-F1
#
_entry.id   AF-A0A6V7K1B5-F1
#
_cell.length_a   1.000
_cell.length_b   1.000
_cell.length_c   1.000
_cell.angle_alpha   90.00
_cell.angle_beta   90.00
_cell.angle_gamma   90.00
#
_symmetry.space_group_name_H-M   'P 1'
#
loop_
_entity.id
_entity.type
_entity.pdbx_description
1 polymer ?
#
loop_
_entity_poly.entity_id
_entity_poly.type
_entity_poly.pdbx_seq_one_letter_code
_entity_poly.pdbx_strand_id
1 'polypeptide(L)'
;LSERNCVEIITKLIESNLLDVIFTADGKEYLTPSHLEKEIRDELYVHGGRIPIVELAKLLNVDLSHVTKKASEIEKHDKSIKVILGQLIDKSYMMKIVGEINDKLNQIGFINIAELTLTYDLPADFLQSLVERALGKTVHAKQDKQDPRIFYTEGFIATNKAKMRGAFSAITKPTPLSAILGQCNVPERIFFAILDNLQGSIQIPGLITGKQGNNGIYVPTIYSKTQSDWVDNFYKQNGYLEYDALTRLGISNPKDYVRRHFPAEDLTFLDTVAVGGAIIDQVDANIEETIATGSFTDIYPLLPSVFSPEDIETLLKERCKGNFHIFATTVIVSDAFLQLVGKPLEAKAEQNAKAAVDSGKWLQYVAESKLK
;
A
#
# COMPACT_ATOMS: atom_id res chain seq x y z
N LEU A 1 -79.78 22.78 -26.43
CA LEU A 1 -79.16 24.08 -26.74
C LEU A 1 -78.45 23.97 -28.08
N SER A 2 -78.47 25.00 -28.92
CA SER A 2 -77.59 25.05 -30.09
C SER A 2 -76.14 25.30 -29.64
N GLU A 3 -75.16 24.82 -30.41
CA GLU A 3 -73.73 25.01 -30.15
C GLU A 3 -73.37 26.49 -29.97
N ARG A 4 -73.98 27.36 -30.78
CA ARG A 4 -73.85 28.82 -30.70
C ARG A 4 -74.33 29.40 -29.37
N ASN A 5 -75.44 28.89 -28.82
CA ASN A 5 -75.96 29.32 -27.53
C ASN A 5 -75.09 28.80 -26.38
N CYS A 6 -74.51 27.60 -26.50
CA CYS A 6 -73.56 27.08 -25.51
C CYS A 6 -72.27 27.93 -25.47
N VAL A 7 -71.75 28.32 -26.64
CA VAL A 7 -70.58 29.20 -26.75
C VAL A 7 -70.88 30.57 -26.12
N GLU A 8 -72.01 31.21 -26.44
CA GLU A 8 -72.38 32.50 -25.84
C GLU A 8 -72.52 32.44 -24.30
N ILE A 9 -73.11 31.36 -23.76
CA ILE A 9 -73.22 31.16 -22.31
C ILE A 9 -71.84 31.00 -21.68
N ILE A 10 -70.96 30.20 -22.28
CA ILE A 10 -69.58 30.02 -21.80
C ILE A 10 -68.81 31.35 -21.88
N THR A 11 -68.90 32.10 -22.98
CA THR A 11 -68.26 33.42 -23.13
C THR A 11 -68.76 34.40 -22.05
N LYS A 12 -70.07 34.45 -21.80
CA LYS A 12 -70.65 35.27 -20.72
C LYS A 12 -70.16 34.89 -19.33
N LEU A 13 -69.97 33.59 -19.07
CA LEU A 13 -69.45 33.09 -17.79
C LEU A 13 -67.96 33.41 -17.61
N ILE A 14 -67.16 33.36 -18.69
CA ILE A 14 -65.75 33.78 -18.70
C ILE A 14 -65.65 35.30 -18.46
N GLU A 15 -66.41 36.11 -19.19
CA GLU A 15 -66.45 37.58 -19.03
C GLU A 15 -66.85 38.02 -17.62
N SER A 16 -67.70 37.22 -16.96
CA SER A 16 -68.16 37.48 -15.60
C SER A 16 -67.20 36.96 -14.52
N ASN A 17 -66.01 36.43 -14.89
CA ASN A 17 -65.06 35.75 -14.00
C ASN A 17 -65.67 34.60 -13.18
N LEU A 18 -66.75 33.99 -13.68
CA LEU A 18 -67.42 32.86 -13.03
C LEU A 18 -66.87 31.51 -13.49
N LEU A 19 -66.10 31.48 -14.59
CA LEU A 19 -65.53 30.27 -15.17
C LEU A 19 -64.13 30.53 -15.75
N ASP A 20 -63.14 29.78 -15.26
CA ASP A 20 -61.77 29.76 -15.80
C ASP A 20 -61.61 28.53 -16.71
N VAL A 21 -61.27 28.74 -17.98
CA VAL A 21 -61.14 27.70 -19.00
C VAL A 21 -59.90 27.90 -19.85
N ILE A 22 -59.31 26.78 -20.24
CA ILE A 22 -58.15 26.66 -21.12
C ILE A 22 -58.65 26.15 -22.47
N PHE A 23 -58.17 26.76 -23.54
CA PHE A 23 -58.48 26.31 -24.91
C PHE A 23 -57.55 25.17 -25.30
N THR A 24 -58.09 24.16 -25.99
CA THR A 24 -57.23 23.20 -26.69
C THR A 24 -56.44 23.89 -27.80
N ALA A 25 -55.32 23.31 -28.20
CA ALA A 25 -54.44 23.87 -29.22
C ALA A 25 -55.13 24.01 -30.59
N ASP A 26 -56.19 23.25 -30.84
CA ASP A 26 -57.05 23.35 -32.03
C ASP A 26 -58.28 24.28 -31.85
N GLY A 27 -58.46 24.84 -30.66
CA GLY A 27 -59.52 25.80 -30.32
C GLY A 27 -60.94 25.21 -30.27
N LYS A 28 -61.07 23.87 -30.29
CA LYS A 28 -62.38 23.20 -30.37
C LYS A 28 -62.99 22.87 -29.03
N GLU A 29 -62.19 22.70 -27.98
CA GLU A 29 -62.67 22.26 -26.67
C GLU A 29 -62.24 23.23 -25.56
N TYR A 30 -63.05 23.27 -24.51
CA TYR A 30 -62.80 24.02 -23.29
C TYR A 30 -62.42 23.05 -22.17
N LEU A 31 -61.20 23.15 -21.64
CA LEU A 31 -60.80 22.42 -20.45
C LEU A 31 -60.83 23.31 -19.22
N THR A 32 -61.40 22.81 -18.13
CA THR A 32 -61.22 23.46 -16.83
C THR A 32 -59.85 23.10 -16.25
N PRO A 33 -59.23 23.98 -15.43
CA PRO A 33 -57.95 23.69 -14.80
C PRO A 33 -57.94 22.42 -13.94
N SER A 34 -59.07 22.06 -13.33
CA SER A 34 -59.24 20.84 -12.54
C SER A 34 -59.34 19.59 -13.42
N HIS A 35 -59.99 19.69 -14.59
CA HIS A 35 -60.03 18.60 -15.55
C HIS A 35 -58.64 18.34 -16.13
N LEU A 36 -57.90 19.41 -16.48
CA LEU A 36 -56.52 19.30 -16.94
C LEU A 36 -55.62 18.61 -15.91
N GLU A 37 -55.76 18.92 -14.61
CA GLU A 37 -55.01 18.22 -13.56
C GLU A 37 -55.32 16.71 -13.54
N LYS A 38 -56.59 16.34 -13.68
CA LYS A 38 -57.01 14.94 -13.71
C LYS A 38 -56.41 14.21 -14.91
N GLU A 39 -56.53 14.79 -16.09
CA GLU A 39 -55.96 14.22 -17.33
C GLU A 39 -54.44 14.06 -17.24
N ILE A 40 -53.72 15.05 -16.69
CA ILE A 40 -52.28 14.95 -16.44
C ILE A 40 -51.93 13.75 -15.54
N ARG A 41 -52.72 13.52 -14.48
CA ARG A 41 -52.51 12.38 -13.55
C ARG A 41 -52.85 11.04 -14.21
N ASP A 42 -53.93 10.98 -14.99
CA ASP A 42 -54.38 9.77 -15.67
C ASP A 42 -53.35 9.36 -16.74
N GLU A 43 -52.87 10.30 -17.56
CA GLU A 43 -51.80 10.04 -18.53
C GLU A 43 -50.49 9.64 -17.87
N LEU A 44 -50.10 10.29 -16.77
CA LEU A 44 -48.92 9.89 -16.00
C LEU A 44 -49.01 8.45 -15.50
N TYR A 45 -50.19 8.02 -15.05
CA TYR A 45 -50.43 6.65 -14.60
C TYR A 45 -50.38 5.64 -15.76
N VAL A 46 -51.03 5.96 -16.89
CA VAL A 46 -51.05 5.09 -18.09
C VAL A 46 -49.65 4.91 -18.67
N HIS A 47 -48.82 5.94 -18.66
CA HIS A 47 -47.43 5.91 -19.11
C HIS A 47 -46.45 5.32 -18.06
N GLY A 48 -46.96 4.66 -17.02
CA GLY A 48 -46.11 3.93 -16.05
C GLY A 48 -45.32 4.86 -15.13
N GLY A 49 -45.81 6.07 -14.87
CA GLY A 49 -45.30 6.97 -13.86
C GLY A 49 -44.19 7.93 -14.31
N ARG A 50 -43.83 7.94 -15.61
CA ARG A 50 -42.87 8.90 -16.18
C ARG A 50 -43.32 9.34 -17.57
N ILE A 51 -43.47 10.65 -17.77
CA ILE A 51 -43.80 11.22 -19.09
C ILE A 51 -43.14 12.58 -19.32
N PRO A 52 -42.51 12.83 -20.50
CA PRO A 52 -42.05 14.17 -20.87
C PRO A 52 -43.22 15.15 -20.99
N ILE A 53 -43.10 16.37 -20.45
CA ILE A 53 -44.17 17.38 -20.49
C ILE A 53 -44.52 17.78 -21.94
N VAL A 54 -43.54 17.73 -22.85
CA VAL A 54 -43.76 17.99 -24.29
C VAL A 54 -44.63 16.91 -24.94
N GLU A 55 -44.46 15.65 -24.53
CA GLU A 55 -45.29 14.54 -25.02
C GLU A 55 -46.69 14.62 -24.41
N LEU A 56 -46.77 14.91 -23.11
CA LEU A 56 -48.03 15.13 -22.40
C LEU A 56 -48.87 16.25 -23.03
N ALA A 57 -48.25 17.37 -23.41
CA ALA A 57 -48.95 18.47 -24.07
C ALA A 57 -49.54 18.06 -25.44
N LYS A 58 -48.85 17.18 -26.18
CA LYS A 58 -49.34 16.63 -27.45
C LYS A 58 -50.51 15.66 -27.24
N LEU A 59 -50.41 14.77 -26.25
CA LEU A 59 -51.46 13.81 -25.93
C LEU A 59 -52.74 14.50 -25.48
N LEU A 60 -52.61 15.51 -24.63
CA LEU A 60 -53.74 16.27 -24.11
C LEU A 60 -54.28 17.32 -25.09
N ASN A 61 -53.58 17.58 -26.21
CA ASN A 61 -53.91 18.65 -27.17
C ASN A 61 -54.06 20.03 -26.50
N VAL A 62 -53.20 20.34 -25.52
CA VAL A 62 -53.18 21.61 -24.78
C VAL A 62 -51.83 22.30 -24.98
N ASP A 63 -51.82 23.63 -25.04
CA ASP A 63 -50.58 24.40 -25.16
C ASP A 63 -49.59 24.07 -24.02
N LEU A 64 -48.30 23.97 -24.39
CA LEU A 64 -47.22 23.57 -23.49
C LEU A 64 -47.12 24.47 -22.26
N SER A 65 -47.43 25.77 -22.39
CA SER A 65 -47.34 26.71 -21.26
C SER A 65 -48.36 26.38 -20.16
N HIS A 66 -49.59 26.00 -20.54
CA HIS A 66 -50.64 25.61 -19.60
C HIS A 66 -50.31 24.29 -18.91
N VAL A 67 -49.83 23.29 -19.67
CA VAL A 67 -49.44 21.99 -19.10
C VAL A 67 -48.23 22.13 -18.17
N THR A 68 -47.23 22.93 -18.55
CA THR A 68 -46.04 23.17 -17.72
C THR A 68 -46.41 23.87 -16.41
N LYS A 69 -47.25 24.92 -16.48
CA LYS A 69 -47.73 25.64 -15.30
C LYS A 69 -48.50 24.71 -14.37
N LYS A 70 -49.42 23.89 -14.93
CA LYS A 70 -50.21 22.94 -14.14
C LYS A 70 -49.35 21.83 -13.53
N ALA A 71 -48.38 21.29 -14.26
CA ALA A 71 -47.44 20.30 -13.75
C ALA A 71 -46.61 20.84 -12.56
N SER A 72 -46.15 22.09 -12.64
CA SER A 72 -45.47 22.76 -11.51
C SER A 72 -46.39 23.01 -10.31
N GLU A 73 -47.68 23.29 -10.54
CA GLU A 73 -48.67 23.37 -9.46
C GLU A 73 -48.89 22.01 -8.79
N ILE A 74 -49.02 20.94 -9.59
CA ILE A 74 -49.17 19.57 -9.09
C ILE A 74 -47.98 19.18 -8.21
N GLU A 75 -46.74 19.44 -8.63
CA GLU A 75 -45.54 19.15 -7.81
C GLU A 75 -45.55 19.90 -6.47
N LYS A 76 -46.07 21.15 -6.43
CA LYS A 76 -46.14 21.93 -5.20
C LYS A 76 -47.17 21.37 -4.21
N HIS A 77 -48.30 20.87 -4.72
CA HIS A 77 -49.38 20.31 -3.91
C HIS A 77 -49.15 18.84 -3.54
N ASP A 78 -48.55 18.07 -4.43
CA ASP A 78 -48.36 16.63 -4.30
C ASP A 78 -46.87 16.25 -4.31
N LYS A 79 -46.33 15.97 -3.12
CA LYS A 79 -44.93 15.56 -2.95
C LYS A 79 -44.60 14.20 -3.58
N SER A 80 -45.62 13.43 -4.01
CA SER A 80 -45.42 12.16 -4.70
C SER A 80 -45.03 12.35 -6.17
N ILE A 81 -45.23 13.55 -6.73
CA ILE A 81 -44.91 13.88 -8.12
C ILE A 81 -43.75 14.88 -8.14
N LYS A 82 -42.84 14.72 -9.10
CA LYS A 82 -41.69 15.59 -9.32
C LYS A 82 -41.55 15.97 -10.78
N VAL A 83 -41.17 17.22 -11.02
CA VAL A 83 -40.81 17.72 -12.35
C VAL A 83 -39.30 17.81 -12.47
N ILE A 84 -38.71 17.07 -13.40
CA ILE A 84 -37.27 16.92 -13.54
C ILE A 84 -36.88 17.03 -15.00
N LEU A 85 -36.08 18.04 -15.36
CA LEU A 85 -35.66 18.30 -16.75
C LEU A 85 -36.83 18.28 -17.76
N GLY A 86 -37.98 18.84 -17.37
CA GLY A 86 -39.18 18.85 -18.23
C GLY A 86 -39.91 17.50 -18.32
N GLN A 87 -39.66 16.57 -17.41
CA GLN A 87 -40.35 15.29 -17.29
C GLN A 87 -41.15 15.24 -15.98
N LEU A 88 -42.36 14.71 -16.04
CA LEU A 88 -43.20 14.47 -14.87
C LEU A 88 -42.97 13.03 -14.41
N ILE A 89 -42.63 12.86 -13.13
CA ILE A 89 -42.28 11.56 -12.54
C ILE A 89 -43.06 11.36 -11.25
N ASP A 90 -43.75 10.23 -11.13
CA ASP A 90 -44.54 9.88 -9.96
C ASP A 90 -43.74 8.99 -8.98
N LYS A 91 -44.34 8.77 -7.80
CA LYS A 91 -43.75 7.94 -6.75
C LYS A 91 -43.66 6.47 -7.16
N SER A 92 -44.58 5.95 -7.97
CA SER A 92 -44.54 4.54 -8.37
C SER A 92 -43.31 4.23 -9.23
N TYR A 93 -42.99 5.12 -10.18
CA TYR A 93 -41.77 5.05 -10.98
C TYR A 93 -40.52 5.19 -10.11
N MET A 94 -40.50 6.14 -9.16
CA MET A 94 -39.39 6.31 -8.21
C MET A 94 -39.13 5.03 -7.39
N MET A 95 -40.19 4.37 -6.92
CA MET A 95 -40.05 3.12 -6.16
C MET A 95 -39.57 1.97 -7.05
N LYS A 96 -40.03 1.90 -8.31
CA LYS A 96 -39.58 0.91 -9.28
C LYS A 96 -38.08 1.04 -9.55
N ILE A 97 -37.58 2.24 -9.88
CA ILE A 97 -36.15 2.43 -10.15
C ILE A 97 -35.30 2.16 -8.90
N VAL A 98 -35.79 2.47 -7.69
CA VAL A 98 -35.09 2.10 -6.44
C VAL A 98 -34.96 0.59 -6.30
N GLY A 99 -36.01 -0.17 -6.63
CA GLY A 99 -35.98 -1.63 -6.64
C GLY A 99 -34.95 -2.17 -7.63
N GLU A 100 -34.97 -1.67 -8.87
CA GLU A 100 -34.00 -2.06 -9.90
C GLU A 100 -32.55 -1.72 -9.52
N ILE A 101 -32.32 -0.54 -8.93
CA ILE A 101 -31.01 -0.12 -8.44
C ILE A 101 -30.54 -1.07 -7.32
N ASN A 102 -31.45 -1.47 -6.42
CA ASN A 102 -31.14 -2.43 -5.36
C ASN A 102 -30.78 -3.81 -5.92
N ASP A 103 -31.52 -4.30 -6.92
CA ASP A 103 -31.23 -5.58 -7.57
C ASP A 103 -29.86 -5.56 -8.25
N LYS A 104 -29.55 -4.48 -8.97
CA LYS A 104 -28.23 -4.26 -9.59
C LYS A 104 -27.12 -4.18 -8.54
N LEU A 105 -27.36 -3.48 -7.44
CA LEU A 105 -26.42 -3.37 -6.31
C LEU A 105 -26.15 -4.74 -5.69
N ASN A 106 -27.17 -5.59 -5.51
CA ASN A 106 -27.01 -6.92 -4.93
C ASN A 106 -26.29 -7.88 -5.89
N GLN A 107 -26.48 -7.72 -7.20
CA GLN A 107 -25.82 -8.54 -8.21
C GLN A 107 -24.33 -8.21 -8.37
N ILE A 108 -23.98 -6.92 -8.40
CA ILE A 108 -22.60 -6.46 -8.69
C ILE A 108 -21.82 -6.22 -7.39
N GLY A 109 -22.51 -5.84 -6.32
CA GLY A 109 -21.94 -5.49 -5.01
C GLY A 109 -21.64 -3.99 -4.84
N PHE A 110 -21.69 -3.20 -5.91
CA PHE A 110 -21.55 -1.76 -5.86
C PHE A 110 -22.32 -1.07 -6.99
N ILE A 111 -22.59 0.22 -6.82
CA ILE A 111 -23.20 1.09 -7.84
C ILE A 111 -22.52 2.46 -7.86
N ASN A 112 -22.51 3.10 -9.02
CA ASN A 112 -22.03 4.47 -9.23
C ASN A 112 -23.17 5.32 -9.81
N ILE A 113 -23.51 6.43 -9.16
CA ILE A 113 -24.58 7.34 -9.61
C ILE A 113 -24.35 7.82 -11.06
N ALA A 114 -23.09 8.02 -11.49
CA ALA A 114 -22.80 8.44 -12.86
C ALA A 114 -23.28 7.42 -13.91
N GLU A 115 -23.15 6.12 -13.63
CA GLU A 115 -23.66 5.06 -14.51
C GLU A 115 -25.19 4.99 -14.48
N LEU A 116 -25.80 5.27 -13.33
CA LEU A 116 -27.25 5.33 -13.21
C LEU A 116 -27.84 6.50 -14.01
N THR A 117 -27.17 7.65 -14.05
CA THR A 117 -27.58 8.78 -14.89
C THR A 117 -27.65 8.39 -16.37
N LEU A 118 -26.66 7.64 -16.86
CA LEU A 118 -26.67 7.13 -18.24
C LEU A 118 -27.76 6.08 -18.48
N THR A 119 -28.05 5.25 -17.47
CA THR A 119 -29.03 4.17 -17.59
C THR A 119 -30.46 4.69 -17.57
N TYR A 120 -30.76 5.65 -16.69
CA TYR A 120 -32.12 6.14 -16.44
C TYR A 120 -32.43 7.46 -17.14
N ASP A 121 -31.44 8.14 -17.72
CA ASP A 121 -31.58 9.49 -18.30
C ASP A 121 -32.18 10.47 -17.29
N LEU A 122 -31.59 10.52 -16.09
CA LEU A 122 -32.03 11.37 -14.99
C LEU A 122 -30.83 12.05 -14.29
N PRO A 123 -30.99 13.28 -13.76
CA PRO A 123 -29.92 14.00 -13.08
C PRO A 123 -29.30 13.20 -11.94
N ALA A 124 -27.97 13.28 -11.83
CA ALA A 124 -27.21 12.61 -10.78
C ALA A 124 -27.73 12.97 -9.37
N ASP A 125 -27.99 14.25 -9.10
CA ASP A 125 -28.45 14.71 -7.78
C ASP A 125 -29.82 14.13 -7.42
N PHE A 126 -30.71 13.96 -8.41
CA PHE A 126 -32.00 13.32 -8.19
C PHE A 126 -31.82 11.84 -7.83
N LEU A 127 -31.06 11.10 -8.63
CA LEU A 127 -30.80 9.67 -8.40
C LEU A 127 -30.07 9.45 -7.07
N GLN A 128 -29.09 10.28 -6.75
CA GLN A 128 -28.39 10.24 -5.46
C GLN A 128 -29.37 10.44 -4.30
N SER A 129 -30.20 11.49 -4.35
CA SER A 129 -31.18 11.77 -3.28
C SER A 129 -32.20 10.64 -3.12
N LEU A 130 -32.52 9.94 -4.21
CA LEU A 130 -33.46 8.83 -4.22
C LEU A 130 -32.86 7.59 -3.55
N VAL A 131 -31.60 7.26 -3.91
CA VAL A 131 -30.86 6.16 -3.27
C VAL A 131 -30.64 6.45 -1.79
N GLU A 132 -30.19 7.67 -1.43
CA GLU A 132 -29.95 8.08 -0.05
C GLU A 132 -31.20 7.97 0.83
N ARG A 133 -32.38 8.34 0.29
CA ARG A 133 -33.66 8.20 1.01
C ARG A 133 -34.10 6.75 1.21
N ALA A 134 -33.65 5.86 0.31
CA ALA A 134 -33.92 4.43 0.34
C ALA A 134 -32.90 3.64 1.16
N LEU A 135 -31.77 4.25 1.56
CA LEU A 135 -30.75 3.61 2.39
C LEU A 135 -31.33 3.12 3.73
N GLY A 136 -30.97 1.90 4.09
CA GLY A 136 -31.43 1.24 5.31
C GLY A 136 -32.89 0.76 5.27
N LYS A 137 -33.61 1.02 4.17
CA LYS A 137 -34.98 0.54 3.94
C LYS A 137 -34.97 -0.52 2.84
N THR A 138 -35.04 -0.08 1.59
CA THR A 138 -35.01 -0.96 0.41
C THR A 138 -33.58 -1.22 -0.04
N VAL A 139 -32.70 -0.22 0.09
CA VAL A 139 -31.30 -0.31 -0.33
C VAL A 139 -30.41 -0.50 0.89
N HIS A 140 -29.73 -1.63 1.00
CA HIS A 140 -28.78 -1.92 2.08
C HIS A 140 -27.34 -1.72 1.61
N ALA A 141 -26.91 -0.46 1.59
CA ALA A 141 -25.57 -0.07 1.13
C ALA A 141 -24.87 0.85 2.13
N LYS A 142 -23.54 0.90 2.04
CA LYS A 142 -22.70 1.91 2.68
C LYS A 142 -22.12 2.80 1.59
N GLN A 143 -22.26 4.11 1.79
CA GLN A 143 -21.71 5.13 0.90
C GLN A 143 -20.19 5.19 1.08
N ASP A 144 -19.46 5.38 -0.02
CA ASP A 144 -18.02 5.53 0.02
C ASP A 144 -17.62 6.83 0.75
N LYS A 145 -16.52 6.78 1.50
CA LYS A 145 -16.04 7.95 2.27
C LYS A 145 -15.34 8.98 1.40
N GLN A 146 -14.73 8.57 0.30
CA GLN A 146 -13.99 9.44 -0.61
C GLN A 146 -14.91 9.96 -1.73
N ASP A 147 -15.86 9.15 -2.17
CA ASP A 147 -16.77 9.48 -3.27
C ASP A 147 -18.24 9.18 -2.91
N PRO A 148 -19.00 10.18 -2.42
CA PRO A 148 -20.41 10.02 -2.04
C PRO A 148 -21.32 9.46 -3.16
N ARG A 149 -20.87 9.45 -4.43
CA ARG A 149 -21.65 8.90 -5.55
C ARG A 149 -21.50 7.39 -5.71
N ILE A 150 -20.75 6.73 -4.84
CA ILE A 150 -20.55 5.29 -4.87
C ILE A 150 -21.11 4.64 -3.61
N PHE A 151 -21.83 3.54 -3.81
CA PHE A 151 -22.43 2.75 -2.75
C PHE A 151 -22.01 1.29 -2.88
N TYR A 152 -21.64 0.66 -1.77
CA TYR A 152 -21.24 -0.74 -1.71
C TYR A 152 -22.16 -1.53 -0.80
N THR A 153 -22.38 -2.81 -1.11
CA THR A 153 -22.95 -3.74 -0.14
C THR A 153 -21.92 -4.14 0.91
N GLU A 154 -22.38 -4.47 2.11
CA GLU A 154 -21.52 -5.00 3.15
C GLU A 154 -20.87 -6.33 2.72
N GLY A 155 -21.62 -7.18 2.01
CA GLY A 155 -21.12 -8.45 1.46
C GLY A 155 -19.96 -8.26 0.47
N PHE A 156 -20.04 -7.23 -0.38
CA PHE A 156 -18.97 -6.91 -1.32
C PHE A 156 -17.67 -6.50 -0.60
N ILE A 157 -17.76 -5.61 0.40
CA ILE A 157 -16.60 -5.20 1.20
C ILE A 157 -16.05 -6.39 2.00
N ALA A 158 -16.91 -7.19 2.63
CA ALA A 158 -16.49 -8.37 3.40
C ALA A 158 -15.78 -9.40 2.52
N THR A 159 -16.27 -9.64 1.31
CA THR A 159 -15.65 -10.55 0.34
C THR A 159 -14.27 -10.07 -0.07
N ASN A 160 -14.13 -8.80 -0.45
CA ASN A 160 -12.82 -8.24 -0.83
C ASN A 160 -11.86 -8.21 0.36
N LYS A 161 -12.35 -7.94 1.57
CA LYS A 161 -11.57 -8.06 2.81
C LYS A 161 -11.11 -9.50 3.07
N ALA A 162 -11.93 -10.50 2.78
CA ALA A 162 -11.53 -11.91 2.88
C ALA A 162 -10.46 -12.29 1.85
N LYS A 163 -10.62 -11.86 0.58
CA LYS A 163 -9.59 -12.05 -0.46
C LYS A 163 -8.23 -11.47 -0.03
N MET A 164 -8.22 -10.22 0.44
CA MET A 164 -6.99 -9.57 0.90
C MET A 164 -6.37 -10.31 2.09
N ARG A 165 -7.15 -10.70 3.10
CA ARG A 165 -6.64 -11.50 4.23
C ARG A 165 -5.99 -12.81 3.76
N GLY A 166 -6.64 -13.51 2.85
CA GLY A 166 -6.11 -14.75 2.26
C GLY A 166 -4.79 -14.51 1.54
N ALA A 167 -4.73 -13.47 0.70
CA ALA A 167 -3.53 -13.11 -0.04
C ALA A 167 -2.36 -12.74 0.90
N PHE A 168 -2.56 -11.84 1.86
CA PHE A 168 -1.51 -11.45 2.81
C PHE A 168 -1.03 -12.63 3.67
N SER A 169 -1.93 -13.54 4.05
CA SER A 169 -1.55 -14.73 4.82
C SER A 169 -0.75 -15.75 4.00
N ALA A 170 -0.90 -15.76 2.67
CA ALA A 170 -0.20 -16.69 1.79
C ALA A 170 1.20 -16.20 1.38
N ILE A 171 1.48 -14.90 1.49
CA ILE A 171 2.76 -14.32 1.09
C ILE A 171 3.82 -14.63 2.16
N THR A 172 4.95 -15.21 1.72
CA THR A 172 6.05 -15.63 2.61
C THR A 172 7.36 -14.86 2.37
N LYS A 173 7.37 -13.92 1.42
CA LYS A 173 8.53 -13.08 1.09
C LYS A 173 8.11 -11.62 0.93
N PRO A 174 9.01 -10.64 1.12
CA PRO A 174 8.73 -9.24 0.87
C PRO A 174 8.16 -9.04 -0.52
N THR A 175 6.94 -8.48 -0.61
CA THR A 175 6.20 -8.37 -1.87
C THR A 175 5.65 -6.95 -2.04
N PRO A 176 5.87 -6.28 -3.19
CA PRO A 176 5.30 -4.97 -3.46
C PRO A 176 3.77 -4.96 -3.44
N LEU A 177 3.16 -3.94 -2.86
CA LEU A 177 1.69 -3.81 -2.80
C LEU A 177 1.07 -3.76 -4.20
N SER A 178 1.75 -3.19 -5.19
CA SER A 178 1.32 -3.19 -6.60
C SER A 178 1.19 -4.60 -7.18
N ALA A 179 2.11 -5.50 -6.85
CA ALA A 179 2.06 -6.90 -7.27
C ALA A 179 0.89 -7.64 -6.58
N ILE A 180 0.64 -7.34 -5.30
CA ILE A 180 -0.49 -7.90 -4.54
C ILE A 180 -1.82 -7.44 -5.13
N LEU A 181 -1.95 -6.13 -5.40
CA LEU A 181 -3.14 -5.54 -6.03
C LEU A 181 -3.44 -6.20 -7.38
N GLY A 182 -2.42 -6.40 -8.22
CA GLY A 182 -2.54 -7.05 -9.51
C GLY A 182 -3.02 -8.51 -9.46
N GLN A 183 -2.81 -9.21 -8.34
CA GLN A 183 -3.22 -10.62 -8.18
C GLN A 183 -4.48 -10.81 -7.33
N CYS A 184 -4.81 -9.89 -6.44
CA CYS A 184 -5.91 -10.08 -5.48
C CYS A 184 -7.32 -10.00 -6.07
N ASN A 185 -7.48 -9.55 -7.32
CA ASN A 185 -8.78 -9.28 -7.96
C ASN A 185 -9.72 -8.48 -7.02
N VAL A 186 -9.15 -7.41 -6.46
CA VAL A 186 -9.82 -6.43 -5.59
C VAL A 186 -9.73 -5.07 -6.30
N PRO A 187 -10.84 -4.31 -6.39
CA PRO A 187 -10.80 -2.99 -6.99
C PRO A 187 -9.83 -2.05 -6.25
N GLU A 188 -8.96 -1.37 -7.00
CA GLU A 188 -7.93 -0.47 -6.44
C GLU A 188 -8.52 0.59 -5.52
N ARG A 189 -9.70 1.14 -5.87
CA ARG A 189 -10.39 2.18 -5.09
C ARG A 189 -10.65 1.77 -3.64
N ILE A 190 -10.97 0.50 -3.38
CA ILE A 190 -11.25 0.01 -2.02
C ILE A 190 -10.05 -0.69 -1.39
N PHE A 191 -8.99 -0.97 -2.16
CA PHE A 191 -7.85 -1.75 -1.71
C PHE A 191 -7.17 -1.11 -0.51
N PHE A 192 -6.76 0.16 -0.62
CA PHE A 192 -6.06 0.85 0.47
C PHE A 192 -6.94 1.06 1.71
N ALA A 193 -8.22 1.37 1.53
CA ALA A 193 -9.15 1.49 2.65
C ALA A 193 -9.34 0.15 3.41
N ILE A 194 -9.40 -0.96 2.69
CA ILE A 194 -9.46 -2.30 3.29
C ILE A 194 -8.12 -2.64 3.95
N LEU A 195 -7.00 -2.30 3.31
CA LEU A 195 -5.66 -2.51 3.84
C LEU A 195 -5.45 -1.81 5.17
N ASP A 196 -5.78 -0.52 5.25
CA ASP A 196 -5.70 0.26 6.48
C ASP A 196 -6.58 -0.34 7.58
N ASN A 197 -7.79 -0.79 7.22
CA ASN A 197 -8.67 -1.47 8.17
C ASN A 197 -8.08 -2.79 8.69
N LEU A 198 -7.45 -3.58 7.80
CA LEU A 198 -6.80 -4.83 8.16
C LEU A 198 -5.56 -4.61 9.03
N GLN A 199 -4.77 -3.59 8.74
CA GLN A 199 -3.61 -3.20 9.56
C GLN A 199 -4.04 -2.70 10.94
N GLY A 200 -5.01 -1.77 10.98
CA GLY A 200 -5.51 -1.21 12.24
C GLY A 200 -6.20 -2.24 13.14
N SER A 201 -6.71 -3.33 12.56
CA SER A 201 -7.29 -4.46 13.32
C SER A 201 -6.35 -5.64 13.52
N ILE A 202 -5.08 -5.54 13.09
CA ILE A 202 -4.05 -6.58 13.22
C ILE A 202 -4.55 -7.92 12.61
N GLN A 203 -5.17 -7.83 11.43
CA GLN A 203 -5.75 -8.98 10.72
C GLN A 203 -4.88 -9.49 9.56
N ILE A 204 -3.64 -8.99 9.44
CA ILE A 204 -2.64 -9.49 8.50
C ILE A 204 -1.34 -9.83 9.24
N PRO A 205 -0.71 -10.98 8.95
CA PRO A 205 0.48 -11.44 9.67
C PRO A 205 1.75 -10.82 9.07
N GLY A 206 1.90 -9.51 9.16
CA GLY A 206 3.09 -8.80 8.67
C GLY A 206 2.98 -7.29 8.77
N LEU A 207 4.00 -6.61 8.26
CA LEU A 207 4.13 -5.15 8.29
C LEU A 207 4.26 -4.60 6.87
N ILE A 208 3.88 -3.35 6.68
CA ILE A 208 4.08 -2.64 5.42
C ILE A 208 5.19 -1.63 5.63
N THR A 209 6.21 -1.69 4.79
CA THR A 209 7.34 -0.75 4.78
C THR A 209 7.24 0.16 3.55
N GLY A 210 7.71 1.40 3.68
CA GLY A 210 7.67 2.41 2.61
C GLY A 210 6.56 3.46 2.78
N LYS A 211 6.55 4.48 1.91
CA LYS A 211 5.54 5.54 1.91
C LYS A 211 4.17 4.95 1.52
N GLN A 212 3.13 5.40 2.21
CA GLN A 212 1.72 5.08 1.96
C GLN A 212 1.38 5.13 0.45
N GLY A 213 0.73 4.09 -0.09
CA GLY A 213 0.33 3.96 -1.50
C GLY A 213 0.98 2.80 -2.26
N ASN A 214 1.08 2.92 -3.58
CA ASN A 214 1.52 1.84 -4.49
C ASN A 214 3.00 1.42 -4.34
N ASN A 215 3.82 2.20 -3.64
CA ASN A 215 5.25 1.92 -3.45
C ASN A 215 5.56 1.17 -2.15
N GLY A 216 4.55 0.79 -1.38
CA GLY A 216 4.73 -0.02 -0.17
C GLY A 216 5.17 -1.45 -0.48
N ILE A 217 5.93 -2.04 0.44
CA ILE A 217 6.31 -3.45 0.43
C ILE A 217 5.71 -4.12 1.65
N TYR A 218 4.95 -5.19 1.44
CA TYR A 218 4.49 -6.04 2.52
C TYR A 218 5.60 -7.02 2.93
N VAL A 219 5.97 -7.00 4.21
CA VAL A 219 6.95 -7.89 4.83
C VAL A 219 6.20 -8.85 5.76
N PRO A 220 6.05 -10.14 5.39
CA PRO A 220 5.36 -11.12 6.22
C PRO A 220 6.11 -11.41 7.52
N THR A 221 5.39 -11.63 8.62
CA THR A 221 5.97 -12.00 9.92
C THR A 221 6.76 -13.30 9.82
N ILE A 222 6.30 -14.27 9.02
CA ILE A 222 7.02 -15.54 8.83
C ILE A 222 8.40 -15.32 8.20
N TYR A 223 8.51 -14.36 7.28
CA TYR A 223 9.79 -14.01 6.66
C TYR A 223 10.78 -13.50 7.71
N SER A 224 10.40 -12.49 8.49
CA SER A 224 11.25 -11.93 9.54
C SER A 224 11.61 -12.96 10.62
N LYS A 225 10.67 -13.84 10.98
CA LYS A 225 10.92 -14.93 11.92
C LYS A 225 11.94 -15.91 11.37
N THR A 226 11.80 -16.36 10.12
CA THR A 226 12.77 -17.27 9.49
C THR A 226 14.15 -16.65 9.39
N GLN A 227 14.26 -15.34 9.13
CA GLN A 227 15.54 -14.65 9.16
C GLN A 227 16.17 -14.71 10.57
N SER A 228 15.43 -14.31 11.60
CA SER A 228 15.88 -14.36 13.00
C SER A 228 16.31 -15.76 13.41
N ASP A 229 15.44 -16.76 13.20
CA ASP A 229 15.69 -18.15 13.56
C ASP A 229 16.96 -18.70 12.88
N TRP A 230 17.20 -18.31 11.61
CA TRP A 230 18.43 -18.69 10.92
C TRP A 230 19.67 -18.07 11.58
N VAL A 231 19.62 -16.77 11.89
CA VAL A 231 20.74 -16.05 12.53
C VAL A 231 21.06 -16.65 13.90
N ASP A 232 20.03 -16.89 14.72
CA ASP A 232 20.17 -17.46 16.06
C ASP A 232 20.80 -18.85 16.01
N ASN A 233 20.30 -19.71 15.12
CA ASN A 233 20.82 -21.08 14.98
C ASN A 233 22.24 -21.09 14.40
N PHE A 234 22.53 -20.23 13.43
CA PHE A 234 23.85 -20.15 12.82
C PHE A 234 24.89 -19.70 13.84
N TYR A 235 24.62 -18.61 14.57
CA TYR A 235 25.54 -18.11 15.59
C TYR A 235 25.76 -19.15 16.70
N LYS A 236 24.68 -19.76 17.19
CA LYS A 236 24.77 -20.80 18.24
C LYS A 236 25.63 -22.00 17.83
N GLN A 237 25.63 -22.38 16.55
CA GLN A 237 26.40 -23.53 16.05
C GLN A 237 27.85 -23.19 15.74
N ASN A 238 28.12 -21.99 15.21
CA ASN A 238 29.41 -21.65 14.62
C ASN A 238 30.22 -20.66 15.46
N GLY A 239 29.59 -19.90 16.35
CA GLY A 239 30.25 -18.87 17.16
C GLY A 239 30.61 -17.59 16.39
N TYR A 240 30.16 -17.43 15.14
CA TYR A 240 30.37 -16.22 14.33
C TYR A 240 29.20 -15.97 13.37
N LEU A 241 29.16 -14.79 12.74
CA LEU A 241 28.18 -14.37 11.74
C LEU A 241 28.83 -13.60 10.59
N GLU A 242 28.76 -14.16 9.38
CA GLU A 242 29.23 -13.53 8.13
C GLU A 242 28.25 -12.42 7.68
N TYR A 243 28.74 -11.21 7.43
CA TYR A 243 27.87 -10.12 6.96
C TYR A 243 27.33 -10.34 5.55
N ASP A 244 28.07 -11.03 4.67
CA ASP A 244 27.56 -11.38 3.34
C ASP A 244 26.41 -12.40 3.44
N ALA A 245 26.48 -13.39 4.33
CA ALA A 245 25.37 -14.30 4.57
C ALA A 245 24.11 -13.57 5.05
N LEU A 246 24.25 -12.60 5.95
CA LEU A 246 23.15 -11.77 6.42
C LEU A 246 22.58 -10.89 5.29
N THR A 247 23.44 -10.36 4.43
CA THR A 247 23.02 -9.58 3.25
C THR A 247 22.23 -10.44 2.28
N ARG A 248 22.70 -11.66 1.97
CA ARG A 248 22.00 -12.65 1.14
C ARG A 248 20.66 -13.09 1.76
N LEU A 249 20.57 -13.09 3.09
CA LEU A 249 19.32 -13.35 3.82
C LEU A 249 18.32 -12.19 3.71
N GLY A 250 18.73 -11.03 3.21
CA GLY A 250 17.90 -9.84 3.02
C GLY A 250 18.00 -8.83 4.17
N ILE A 251 19.08 -8.86 4.95
CA ILE A 251 19.37 -7.88 6.00
C ILE A 251 20.30 -6.80 5.42
N SER A 252 19.79 -5.58 5.25
CA SER A 252 20.51 -4.50 4.54
C SER A 252 21.66 -3.87 5.35
N ASN A 253 21.62 -3.94 6.68
CA ASN A 253 22.70 -3.44 7.55
C ASN A 253 23.06 -4.53 8.57
N PRO A 254 23.91 -5.50 8.18
CA PRO A 254 24.26 -6.66 9.00
C PRO A 254 24.86 -6.28 10.36
N LYS A 255 25.84 -5.37 10.39
CA LYS A 255 26.58 -4.99 11.60
C LYS A 255 25.65 -4.41 12.67
N ASP A 256 24.77 -3.48 12.28
CA ASP A 256 23.80 -2.89 13.20
C ASP A 256 22.68 -3.86 13.58
N TYR A 257 22.27 -4.73 12.66
CA TYR A 257 21.29 -5.78 12.95
C TYR A 257 21.82 -6.72 14.05
N VAL A 258 23.02 -7.27 13.88
CA VAL A 258 23.65 -8.19 14.84
C VAL A 258 23.79 -7.52 16.21
N ARG A 259 24.25 -6.26 16.26
CA ARG A 259 24.38 -5.51 17.52
C ARG A 259 23.06 -5.35 18.27
N ARG A 260 21.94 -5.16 17.55
CA ARG A 260 20.61 -5.05 18.15
C ARG A 260 20.00 -6.40 18.51
N HIS A 261 20.34 -7.43 17.73
CA HIS A 261 19.79 -8.78 17.86
C HIS A 261 20.42 -9.54 19.03
N PHE A 262 21.71 -9.32 19.29
CA PHE A 262 22.47 -9.93 20.40
C PHE A 262 23.04 -8.88 21.37
N PRO A 263 22.21 -8.12 22.10
CA PRO A 263 22.69 -7.03 22.96
C PRO A 263 23.40 -7.51 24.24
N ALA A 264 23.21 -8.78 24.62
CA ALA A 264 23.80 -9.38 25.81
C ALA A 264 25.06 -10.21 25.52
N GLU A 265 25.34 -10.47 24.24
CA GLU A 265 26.53 -11.22 23.82
C GLU A 265 27.70 -10.25 23.64
N ASP A 266 28.88 -10.64 24.11
CA ASP A 266 30.10 -9.90 23.86
C ASP A 266 30.68 -10.28 22.49
N LEU A 267 30.16 -9.61 21.46
CA LEU A 267 30.56 -9.84 20.07
C LEU A 267 31.64 -8.84 19.64
N THR A 268 32.71 -9.36 19.06
CA THR A 268 33.73 -8.56 18.36
C THR A 268 33.29 -8.34 16.91
N PHE A 269 33.18 -7.08 16.50
CA PHE A 269 32.64 -6.71 15.20
C PHE A 269 33.74 -6.30 14.22
N LEU A 270 34.24 -7.25 13.45
CA LEU A 270 35.25 -7.04 12.42
C LEU A 270 34.62 -6.48 11.13
N ASP A 271 35.36 -6.49 10.02
CA ASP A 271 34.93 -5.88 8.77
C ASP A 271 34.02 -6.80 7.96
N THR A 272 34.31 -8.11 7.96
CA THR A 272 33.50 -9.09 7.22
C THR A 272 32.59 -9.95 8.11
N VAL A 273 32.92 -10.03 9.41
CA VAL A 273 32.34 -11.01 10.33
C VAL A 273 32.11 -10.40 11.73
N ALA A 274 31.06 -10.84 12.41
CA ALA A 274 30.90 -10.67 13.85
C ALA A 274 31.27 -11.98 14.57
N VAL A 275 32.08 -11.89 15.62
CA VAL A 275 32.75 -13.04 16.24
C VAL A 275 32.38 -13.12 17.71
N GLY A 276 31.97 -14.29 18.17
CA GLY A 276 31.66 -14.57 19.58
C GLY A 276 32.88 -15.01 20.39
N GLY A 277 32.73 -14.96 21.72
CA GLY A 277 33.82 -15.17 22.68
C GLY A 277 34.61 -16.47 22.50
N ALA A 278 33.97 -17.59 22.13
CA ALA A 278 34.66 -18.87 21.99
C ALA A 278 35.81 -18.85 20.96
N ILE A 279 35.65 -18.11 19.85
CA ILE A 279 36.71 -17.95 18.85
C ILE A 279 37.79 -17.00 19.36
N ILE A 280 37.39 -15.96 20.11
CA ILE A 280 38.32 -15.03 20.75
C ILE A 280 39.21 -15.78 21.75
N ASP A 281 38.62 -16.61 22.60
CA ASP A 281 39.32 -17.44 23.58
C ASP A 281 40.31 -18.40 22.89
N GLN A 282 39.93 -18.97 21.73
CA GLN A 282 40.82 -19.81 20.93
C GLN A 282 42.03 -19.01 20.42
N VAL A 283 41.83 -17.78 19.96
CA VAL A 283 42.92 -16.92 19.50
C VAL A 283 43.84 -16.53 20.65
N ASP A 284 43.27 -16.14 21.79
CA ASP A 284 44.03 -15.80 23.00
C ASP A 284 44.86 -16.99 23.50
N ALA A 285 44.30 -18.22 23.49
CA ALA A 285 45.03 -19.43 23.85
C ALA A 285 46.23 -19.69 22.92
N ASN A 286 46.08 -19.48 21.60
CA ASN A 286 47.18 -19.66 20.65
C ASN A 286 48.26 -18.58 20.80
N ILE A 287 47.88 -17.33 21.12
CA ILE A 287 48.82 -16.26 21.48
C ILE A 287 49.65 -16.69 22.70
N GLU A 288 48.97 -17.11 23.77
CA GLU A 288 49.62 -17.51 25.04
C GLU A 288 50.56 -18.70 24.85
N GLU A 289 50.15 -19.73 24.11
CA GLU A 289 50.99 -20.89 23.81
C GLU A 289 52.23 -20.51 22.99
N THR A 290 52.07 -19.66 21.98
CA THR A 290 53.17 -19.19 21.12
C THR A 290 54.22 -18.43 21.94
N ILE A 291 53.77 -17.59 22.88
CA ILE A 291 54.65 -16.85 23.79
C ILE A 291 55.33 -17.80 24.77
N ALA A 292 54.58 -18.70 25.41
CA ALA A 292 55.10 -19.62 26.42
C ALA A 292 56.15 -20.60 25.87
N THR A 293 55.99 -21.03 24.62
CA THR A 293 56.91 -21.94 23.94
C THR A 293 58.09 -21.24 23.26
N GLY A 294 58.07 -19.91 23.17
CA GLY A 294 59.08 -19.14 22.45
C GLY A 294 59.14 -19.50 20.96
N SER A 295 57.97 -19.63 20.33
CA SER A 295 57.80 -20.09 18.94
C SER A 295 57.08 -19.05 18.06
N PHE A 296 56.59 -19.50 16.89
CA PHE A 296 55.70 -18.76 16.01
C PHE A 296 54.53 -19.65 15.56
N THR A 297 53.37 -19.04 15.32
CA THR A 297 52.16 -19.75 14.89
C THR A 297 51.38 -18.91 13.87
N ASP A 298 50.94 -19.54 12.78
CA ASP A 298 49.97 -18.92 11.86
C ASP A 298 48.56 -19.24 12.35
N ILE A 299 47.79 -18.19 12.66
CA ILE A 299 46.42 -18.33 13.18
C ILE A 299 45.41 -18.55 12.05
N TYR A 300 45.74 -18.14 10.82
CA TYR A 300 44.85 -18.25 9.67
C TYR A 300 44.22 -19.65 9.48
N PRO A 301 44.99 -20.76 9.47
CA PRO A 301 44.43 -22.10 9.28
C PRO A 301 43.63 -22.62 10.48
N LEU A 302 43.67 -21.94 11.63
CA LEU A 302 43.01 -22.35 12.88
C LEU A 302 41.61 -21.73 13.03
N LEU A 303 41.29 -20.74 12.20
CA LEU A 303 40.03 -20.02 12.21
C LEU A 303 39.11 -20.42 11.05
N PRO A 304 37.79 -20.17 11.15
CA PRO A 304 36.87 -20.39 10.05
C PRO A 304 37.33 -19.66 8.79
N SER A 305 37.20 -20.30 7.62
CA SER A 305 37.69 -19.78 6.34
C SER A 305 37.01 -18.49 5.86
N VAL A 306 35.98 -18.02 6.58
CA VAL A 306 35.31 -16.74 6.29
C VAL A 306 36.13 -15.54 6.76
N PHE A 307 37.07 -15.73 7.69
CA PHE A 307 37.90 -14.64 8.18
C PHE A 307 38.84 -14.17 7.09
N SER A 308 38.82 -12.88 6.80
CA SER A 308 39.85 -12.27 5.95
C SER A 308 41.17 -12.13 6.73
N PRO A 309 42.33 -12.09 6.04
CA PRO A 309 43.61 -11.78 6.68
C PRO A 309 43.57 -10.45 7.47
N GLU A 310 42.82 -9.47 6.98
CA GLU A 310 42.63 -8.16 7.61
C GLU A 310 41.78 -8.23 8.90
N ASP A 311 40.76 -9.09 8.93
CA ASP A 311 39.97 -9.35 10.14
C ASP A 311 40.86 -9.94 11.24
N ILE A 312 41.74 -10.89 10.87
CA ILE A 312 42.67 -11.54 11.80
C ILE A 312 43.73 -10.57 12.27
N GLU A 313 44.30 -9.76 11.38
CA GLU A 313 45.26 -8.73 11.75
C GLU A 313 44.66 -7.75 12.77
N THR A 314 43.41 -7.33 12.55
CA THR A 314 42.67 -6.45 13.46
C THR A 314 42.49 -7.12 14.83
N LEU A 315 42.07 -8.38 14.84
CA LEU A 315 41.88 -9.15 16.08
C LEU A 315 43.20 -9.28 16.87
N LEU A 316 44.30 -9.61 16.20
CA LEU A 316 45.61 -9.74 16.82
C LEU A 316 46.14 -8.40 17.34
N LYS A 317 45.94 -7.30 16.60
CA LYS A 317 46.34 -5.95 17.02
C LYS A 317 45.65 -5.51 18.31
N GLU A 318 44.36 -5.80 18.47
CA GLU A 318 43.62 -5.50 19.71
C GLU A 318 44.15 -6.29 20.92
N ARG A 319 44.77 -7.44 20.69
CA ARG A 319 45.32 -8.33 21.74
C ARG A 319 46.83 -8.16 21.95
N CYS A 320 47.51 -7.39 21.10
CA CYS A 320 48.95 -7.16 21.17
C CYS A 320 49.30 -6.28 22.38
N LYS A 321 49.62 -6.93 23.51
CA LYS A 321 50.04 -6.28 24.77
C LYS A 321 51.55 -6.29 25.00
N GLY A 322 52.36 -6.59 23.96
CA GLY A 322 53.80 -6.30 23.96
C GLY A 322 54.78 -7.47 24.13
N ASN A 323 54.37 -8.72 23.86
CA ASN A 323 55.24 -9.92 23.97
C ASN A 323 55.32 -10.75 22.67
N PHE A 324 54.73 -10.25 21.59
CA PHE A 324 54.73 -10.88 20.28
C PHE A 324 54.61 -9.83 19.18
N HIS A 325 55.03 -10.22 17.99
CA HIS A 325 54.93 -9.44 16.77
C HIS A 325 54.01 -10.14 15.78
N ILE A 326 53.30 -9.34 14.97
CA ILE A 326 52.43 -9.83 13.90
C ILE A 326 53.20 -9.71 12.59
N PHE A 327 53.34 -10.82 11.86
CA PHE A 327 53.94 -10.89 10.54
C PHE A 327 52.94 -11.45 9.54
N ALA A 328 53.05 -11.04 8.27
CA ALA A 328 52.19 -11.50 7.19
C ALA A 328 50.69 -11.49 7.56
N THR A 329 50.24 -10.46 8.30
CA THR A 329 48.88 -10.25 8.83
C THR A 329 48.35 -11.27 9.84
N THR A 330 48.72 -12.55 9.74
CA THR A 330 48.09 -13.65 10.50
C THR A 330 49.07 -14.44 11.38
N VAL A 331 50.37 -14.22 11.22
CA VAL A 331 51.41 -14.99 11.90
C VAL A 331 51.85 -14.26 13.15
N ILE A 332 51.69 -14.94 14.29
CA ILE A 332 52.20 -14.50 15.59
C ILE A 332 53.62 -15.02 15.74
N VAL A 333 54.54 -14.13 16.12
CA VAL A 333 55.93 -14.50 16.43
C VAL A 333 56.29 -13.95 17.80
N SER A 334 56.68 -14.81 18.73
CA SER A 334 57.10 -14.38 20.08
C SER A 334 58.46 -13.66 20.06
N ASP A 335 58.67 -12.75 21.01
CA ASP A 335 59.96 -12.05 21.16
C ASP A 335 61.11 -13.01 21.44
N ALA A 336 60.84 -14.06 22.24
CA ALA A 336 61.81 -15.10 22.54
C ALA A 336 62.25 -15.85 21.28
N PHE A 337 61.32 -16.12 20.34
CA PHE A 337 61.66 -16.71 19.06
C PHE A 337 62.52 -15.77 18.20
N LEU A 338 62.17 -14.48 18.14
CA LEU A 338 62.97 -13.49 17.41
C LEU A 338 64.39 -13.38 17.97
N GLN A 339 64.55 -13.38 19.29
CA GLN A 339 65.89 -13.37 19.92
C GLN A 339 66.65 -14.66 19.64
N LEU A 340 65.98 -15.82 19.66
CA LEU A 340 66.59 -17.12 19.35
C LEU A 340 67.15 -17.15 17.92
N VAL A 341 66.37 -16.66 16.94
CA VAL A 341 66.77 -16.64 15.52
C VAL A 341 67.73 -15.48 15.22
N GLY A 342 67.61 -14.36 15.95
CA GLY A 342 68.45 -13.18 15.77
C GLY A 342 69.91 -13.37 16.22
N LYS A 343 70.15 -14.06 17.34
CA LYS A 343 71.51 -14.24 17.90
C LYS A 343 72.54 -14.82 16.90
N PRO A 344 72.25 -15.89 16.14
CA PRO A 344 73.17 -16.37 15.11
C PRO A 344 73.40 -15.37 13.97
N LEU A 345 72.38 -14.57 13.64
CA LEU A 345 72.47 -13.57 12.58
C LEU A 345 73.33 -12.37 12.97
N GLU A 346 73.38 -12.00 14.25
CA GLU A 346 74.26 -10.93 14.75
C GLU A 346 75.73 -11.24 14.47
N ALA A 347 76.19 -12.45 14.83
CA ALA A 347 77.56 -12.89 14.56
C ALA A 347 77.87 -12.89 13.04
N LYS A 348 76.90 -13.29 12.22
CA LYS A 348 77.06 -13.26 10.76
C LYS A 348 77.07 -11.84 10.20
N ALA A 349 76.25 -10.95 10.75
CA ALA A 349 76.19 -9.54 10.40
C ALA A 349 77.50 -8.84 10.75
N GLU A 350 78.08 -9.09 11.93
CA GLU A 350 79.40 -8.57 12.31
C GLU A 350 80.51 -9.06 11.36
N GLN A 351 80.53 -10.34 11.04
CA GLN A 351 81.51 -10.90 10.09
C GLN A 351 81.38 -10.24 8.71
N ASN A 352 80.16 -10.11 8.20
CA ASN A 352 79.90 -9.49 6.90
C ASN A 352 80.22 -7.99 6.91
N ALA A 353 79.91 -7.28 8.00
CA ALA A 353 80.23 -5.87 8.17
C ALA A 353 81.75 -5.65 8.15
N LYS A 354 82.50 -6.46 8.90
CA LYS A 354 83.97 -6.41 8.89
C LYS A 354 84.53 -6.69 7.50
N ALA A 355 84.05 -7.73 6.83
CA ALA A 355 84.47 -8.03 5.45
C ALA A 355 84.15 -6.90 4.45
N ALA A 356 83.01 -6.21 4.62
CA ALA A 356 82.64 -5.07 3.78
C ALA A 356 83.54 -3.85 4.00
N VAL A 357 83.99 -3.62 5.23
CA VAL A 357 84.98 -2.57 5.57
C VAL A 357 86.36 -2.94 5.03
N ASP A 358 86.84 -4.16 5.31
CA ASP A 358 88.17 -4.62 4.92
C ASP A 358 88.34 -4.69 3.39
N SER A 359 87.26 -5.01 2.65
CA SER A 359 87.25 -5.02 1.18
C SER A 359 87.11 -3.62 0.54
N GLY A 360 86.94 -2.56 1.32
CA GLY A 360 86.72 -1.20 0.85
C GLY A 360 85.33 -0.91 0.28
N LYS A 361 84.46 -1.92 0.17
CA LYS A 361 83.08 -1.78 -0.35
C LYS A 361 82.26 -0.78 0.46
N TRP A 362 82.42 -0.77 1.78
CA TRP A 362 81.72 0.19 2.64
C TRP A 362 82.19 1.63 2.40
N LEU A 363 83.50 1.86 2.24
CA LEU A 363 84.05 3.19 1.92
C LEU A 363 83.57 3.69 0.56
N GLN A 364 83.53 2.80 -0.44
CA GLN A 364 82.97 3.10 -1.75
C GLN A 364 81.49 3.50 -1.64
N TYR A 365 80.68 2.72 -0.94
CA TYR A 365 79.27 3.05 -0.71
C TYR A 365 79.07 4.40 -0.01
N VAL A 366 79.85 4.71 1.03
CA VAL A 366 79.76 6.00 1.76
C VAL A 366 80.18 7.18 0.87
N ALA A 367 81.20 7.01 0.02
CA ALA A 367 81.60 8.04 -0.93
C ALA A 367 80.51 8.29 -1.99
N GLU A 368 79.95 7.21 -2.56
CA GLU A 368 78.88 7.27 -3.56
C GLU A 368 77.57 7.86 -3.00
N SER A 369 77.25 7.58 -1.73
CA SER A 369 76.03 8.09 -1.08
C SER A 369 76.15 9.52 -0.55
N LYS A 370 77.36 10.08 -0.38
CA LYS A 370 77.59 11.51 -0.10
C LYS A 370 77.72 12.37 -1.36
N LEU A 371 77.93 11.74 -2.52
CA LEU A 371 77.96 12.38 -3.84
C LEU A 371 76.56 12.51 -4.48
N LYS A 372 75.55 11.83 -3.91
CA LYS A 372 74.13 12.14 -4.10
C LYS A 372 73.68 13.13 -3.04
#